data_AF-A0A832P970-F1
#
_entry.id   AF-A0A832P970-F1
#
_cell.length_a   1.000
_cell.length_b   1.000
_cell.length_c   1.000
_cell.angle_alpha   90.00
_cell.angle_beta   90.00
_cell.angle_gamma   90.00
#
_symmetry.space_group_name_H-M   'P 1'
#
loop_
_entity.id
_entity.type
_entity.pdbx_description
1 polymer ?
#
loop_
_entity_poly.entity_id
_entity_poly.type
_entity_poly.pdbx_seq_one_letter_code
_entity_poly.pdbx_strand_id
1 'polypeptide(L)'
;MPVITLQYDDLEELTGTDKETIIKRVPMIGADIERIEEEYIDIEFFPDRPDLYSVEGAARAMRGFLDLETGLSEYEVKPSKVSISVSEDILKIRPFLGCAVVRGVKFTSSSIKSLMDLQEDLHWGLGRNRKKVSIGVHDLSNIKPPFRYMAVDPSFEFVPLDYTEKMSMTEILEKHPKGMRFAHLVRGFDKYPIILDADDNVLSFPPIINGTLTSVTEQTTDLFIDVTGLGDAVYTALNIVVTALAERGGQIEFVKVIRPDCGELTLPDLEPKARLLTKAEVKTLLGMELSIEEIVKQLKRMRFGAEALDDDTVEVKVPAYRADILHNYDLVEDIAKGYGYENIKVSIPETYTAGKSHPISQLRSPVNEIMVGLGYYEVMPFTLTSEKINFENMRRQKTDDVTYILHPISEDQTMLRTALLPNLLEILALNQHRELPQKIFEFGEVVSNETTGQQVAAVSIHPQANFTEIYEVVDAFMREMMISYEVKESEDPAFLEGRRADVYVKGKKLGVFGEFHPEVISNFALGYAVVGLELNLNDLIG
;
A
#
# COMPACT_ATOMS: atom_id res chain seq x y z
N MET A 1 0.33 -2.34 6.73
CA MET A 1 -0.93 -2.98 6.31
C MET A 1 -1.86 -2.90 7.53
N PRO A 2 -3.11 -3.40 7.53
CA PRO A 2 -3.95 -3.28 8.72
C PRO A 2 -3.41 -4.19 9.84
N VAL A 3 -3.20 -3.59 11.01
CA VAL A 3 -2.76 -4.28 12.21
C VAL A 3 -3.97 -4.44 13.11
N ILE A 4 -4.38 -5.68 13.33
CA ILE A 4 -5.61 -6.04 14.01
C ILE A 4 -5.28 -6.53 15.42
N THR A 5 -5.87 -5.90 16.41
CA THR A 5 -5.75 -6.31 17.81
C THR A 5 -6.76 -7.42 18.12
N LEU A 6 -6.28 -8.62 18.42
CA LEU A 6 -7.10 -9.77 18.77
C LEU A 6 -6.99 -10.07 20.27
N GLN A 7 -8.12 -9.99 20.99
CA GLN A 7 -8.19 -10.32 22.42
C GLN A 7 -8.13 -11.83 22.62
N TYR A 8 -7.32 -12.31 23.58
CA TYR A 8 -7.15 -13.76 23.77
C TYR A 8 -8.43 -14.45 24.24
N ASP A 9 -9.15 -13.86 25.20
CA ASP A 9 -10.38 -14.46 25.74
C ASP A 9 -11.40 -14.77 24.62
N ASP A 10 -11.66 -13.79 23.75
CA ASP A 10 -12.56 -13.97 22.61
C ASP A 10 -11.99 -14.98 21.59
N LEU A 11 -10.67 -14.95 21.34
CA LEU A 11 -10.03 -15.79 20.33
C LEU A 11 -9.98 -17.26 20.77
N GLU A 12 -9.69 -17.55 22.04
CA GLU A 12 -9.72 -18.89 22.63
C GLU A 12 -11.15 -19.44 22.67
N GLU A 13 -12.13 -18.61 23.06
CA GLU A 13 -13.56 -18.99 23.05
C GLU A 13 -14.03 -19.34 21.63
N LEU A 14 -13.79 -18.45 20.66
CA LEU A 14 -14.28 -18.61 19.29
C LEU A 14 -13.51 -19.68 18.51
N THR A 15 -12.22 -19.89 18.78
CA THR A 15 -11.42 -20.91 18.09
C THR A 15 -11.57 -22.28 18.77
N GLY A 16 -11.84 -22.32 20.08
CA GLY A 16 -11.90 -23.55 20.86
C GLY A 16 -10.52 -24.18 21.12
N THR A 17 -9.47 -23.36 21.18
CA THR A 17 -8.08 -23.79 21.38
C THR A 17 -7.29 -22.77 22.21
N ASP A 18 -6.09 -23.14 22.66
CA ASP A 18 -5.29 -22.32 23.56
C ASP A 18 -4.45 -21.24 22.85
N LYS A 19 -4.14 -20.17 23.59
CA LYS A 19 -3.30 -19.04 23.17
C LYS A 19 -1.96 -19.46 22.57
N GLU A 20 -1.27 -20.45 23.13
CA GLU A 20 0.06 -20.86 22.65
C GLU A 20 -0.03 -21.49 21.26
N THR A 21 -1.02 -22.35 21.05
CA THR A 21 -1.33 -22.95 19.75
C THR A 21 -1.65 -21.88 18.71
N ILE A 22 -2.48 -20.89 19.07
CA ILE A 22 -2.86 -19.79 18.17
C ILE A 22 -1.64 -18.97 17.74
N ILE A 23 -0.85 -18.46 18.70
CA ILE A 23 0.34 -17.63 18.42
C ILE A 23 1.29 -18.35 17.46
N LYS A 24 1.49 -19.65 17.67
CA LYS A 24 2.39 -20.46 16.84
C LYS A 24 1.88 -20.67 15.41
N ARG A 25 0.57 -20.66 15.20
CA ARG A 25 -0.07 -21.14 13.96
C ARG A 25 -0.63 -20.01 13.10
N VAL A 26 -1.06 -18.89 13.68
CA VAL A 26 -1.59 -17.74 12.91
C VAL A 26 -0.65 -17.27 11.80
N PRO A 27 0.69 -17.20 11.97
CA PRO A 27 1.55 -16.76 10.88
C PRO A 27 1.45 -17.63 9.61
N MET A 28 1.08 -18.91 9.78
CA MET A 28 0.98 -19.87 8.68
C MET A 28 -0.25 -19.65 7.79
N ILE A 29 -1.22 -18.81 8.20
CA ILE A 29 -2.37 -18.42 7.34
C ILE A 29 -2.13 -17.12 6.56
N GLY A 30 -0.88 -16.62 6.51
CA GLY A 30 -0.53 -15.39 5.80
C GLY A 30 -0.71 -14.16 6.67
N ALA A 31 -0.07 -14.16 7.84
CA ALA A 31 -0.12 -13.08 8.81
C ALA A 31 1.25 -12.88 9.45
N ASP A 32 1.55 -11.68 9.93
CA ASP A 32 2.76 -11.40 10.73
C ASP A 32 2.38 -10.90 12.12
N ILE A 33 3.16 -11.29 13.13
CA ILE A 33 2.90 -10.88 14.52
C ILE A 33 3.72 -9.63 14.80
N GLU A 34 3.05 -8.50 14.93
CA GLU A 34 3.66 -7.22 15.27
C GLU A 34 4.01 -7.15 16.76
N ARG A 35 3.09 -7.63 17.61
CA ARG A 35 3.23 -7.50 19.06
C ARG A 35 2.44 -8.57 19.81
N ILE A 36 3.05 -9.08 20.88
CA ILE A 36 2.44 -10.02 21.82
C ILE A 36 2.38 -9.34 23.18
N GLU A 37 1.19 -9.23 23.74
CA GLU A 37 0.95 -8.69 25.08
C GLU A 37 0.33 -9.77 25.99
N GLU A 38 0.03 -9.41 27.24
CA GLU A 38 -0.59 -10.34 28.20
C GLU A 38 -2.02 -10.70 27.78
N GLU A 39 -2.84 -9.70 27.44
CA GLU A 39 -4.28 -9.83 27.19
C GLU A 39 -4.66 -9.91 25.69
N TYR A 40 -3.76 -9.51 24.78
CA TYR A 40 -4.03 -9.49 23.34
C TYR A 40 -2.79 -9.74 22.47
N ILE A 41 -3.03 -9.96 21.18
CA ILE A 41 -2.00 -10.03 20.13
C ILE A 41 -2.34 -9.04 19.01
N ASP A 42 -1.33 -8.34 18.49
CA ASP A 42 -1.47 -7.52 17.30
C ASP A 42 -0.91 -8.26 16.09
N ILE A 43 -1.74 -8.41 15.07
CA ILE A 43 -1.43 -9.21 13.89
C ILE A 43 -1.62 -8.34 12.64
N GLU A 44 -0.58 -8.26 11.82
CA GLU A 44 -0.66 -7.68 10.49
C GLU A 44 -1.18 -8.74 9.51
N PHE A 45 -2.37 -8.51 8.97
CA PHE A 45 -2.95 -9.35 7.92
C PHE A 45 -2.74 -8.73 6.55
N PHE A 46 -2.58 -9.58 5.52
CA PHE A 46 -2.48 -9.07 4.16
C PHE A 46 -3.78 -8.37 3.71
N PRO A 47 -3.70 -7.26 2.94
CA PRO A 47 -4.88 -6.45 2.62
C PRO A 47 -5.96 -7.12 1.75
N ASP A 48 -5.65 -8.25 1.12
CA ASP A 48 -6.52 -9.03 0.25
C ASP A 48 -7.56 -9.85 1.05
N ARG A 49 -7.29 -10.12 2.34
CA ARG A 49 -8.16 -10.89 3.24
C ARG A 49 -8.86 -10.01 4.29
N PRO A 50 -9.75 -9.08 3.90
CA PRO A 50 -10.47 -8.22 4.84
C PRO A 50 -11.43 -9.00 5.75
N ASP A 51 -11.73 -10.26 5.43
CA ASP A 51 -12.48 -11.15 6.32
C ASP A 51 -11.71 -11.54 7.58
N LEU A 52 -10.40 -11.27 7.65
CA LEU A 52 -9.54 -11.51 8.82
C LEU A 52 -9.39 -10.28 9.74
N TYR A 53 -10.01 -9.14 9.42
CA TYR A 53 -9.90 -7.90 10.21
C TYR A 53 -10.71 -7.89 11.51
N SER A 54 -10.92 -9.06 12.10
CA SER A 54 -11.69 -9.23 13.33
C SER A 54 -11.33 -10.54 14.01
N VAL A 55 -11.60 -10.63 15.31
CA VAL A 55 -11.39 -11.87 16.09
C VAL A 55 -12.25 -13.00 15.53
N GLU A 56 -13.48 -12.70 15.13
CA GLU A 56 -14.45 -13.64 14.58
C GLU A 56 -13.95 -14.23 13.26
N GLY A 57 -13.46 -13.36 12.38
CA GLY A 57 -12.87 -13.74 11.11
C GLY A 57 -11.60 -14.57 11.24
N ALA A 58 -10.68 -14.13 12.10
CA ALA A 58 -9.43 -14.83 12.39
C ALA A 58 -9.71 -16.20 13.03
N ALA A 59 -10.59 -16.27 14.03
CA ALA A 59 -10.99 -17.53 14.68
C ALA A 59 -11.57 -18.51 13.66
N ARG A 60 -12.49 -18.06 12.79
CA ARG A 60 -13.08 -18.89 11.74
C ARG A 60 -12.03 -19.49 10.81
N ALA A 61 -11.05 -18.69 10.38
CA ALA A 61 -9.95 -19.18 9.55
C ALA A 61 -9.05 -20.18 10.31
N MET A 62 -8.76 -19.89 11.58
CA MET A 62 -7.95 -20.73 12.45
C MET A 62 -8.58 -22.09 12.73
N ARG A 63 -9.91 -22.16 12.96
CA ARG A 63 -10.62 -23.44 13.12
C ARG A 63 -10.46 -24.33 11.90
N GLY A 64 -10.52 -23.73 10.71
CA GLY A 64 -10.18 -24.40 9.46
C GLY A 64 -8.75 -24.93 9.44
N PHE A 65 -7.81 -24.02 9.63
CA PHE A 65 -6.38 -24.30 9.51
C PHE A 65 -5.87 -25.35 10.51
N LEU A 66 -6.46 -25.39 11.70
CA LEU A 66 -6.16 -26.35 12.77
C LEU A 66 -6.92 -27.68 12.63
N ASP A 67 -7.68 -27.88 11.54
CA ASP A 67 -8.56 -29.04 11.33
C ASP A 67 -9.62 -29.25 12.42
N LEU A 68 -9.97 -28.21 13.19
CA LEU A 68 -11.01 -28.27 14.22
C LEU A 68 -12.41 -28.26 13.60
N GLU A 69 -12.57 -27.43 12.57
CA GLU A 69 -13.79 -27.29 11.81
C GLU A 69 -13.40 -27.03 10.35
N THR A 70 -13.64 -27.97 9.44
CA THR A 70 -13.24 -27.84 8.02
C THR A 70 -14.43 -27.77 7.09
N GLY A 71 -14.24 -27.18 5.91
CA GLY A 71 -15.28 -27.02 4.90
C GLY A 71 -15.92 -25.64 4.90
N LEU A 72 -16.93 -25.47 4.05
CA LEU A 72 -17.67 -24.22 3.93
C LEU A 72 -18.39 -23.91 5.25
N SER A 73 -18.28 -22.66 5.71
CA SER A 73 -19.10 -22.16 6.82
C SER A 73 -20.50 -21.86 6.29
N GLU A 74 -21.52 -22.55 6.81
CA GLU A 74 -22.91 -22.34 6.40
C GLU A 74 -23.61 -21.36 7.35
N TYR A 75 -24.19 -20.30 6.78
CA TYR A 75 -24.96 -19.31 7.52
C TYR A 75 -26.40 -19.27 7.01
N GLU A 76 -27.35 -19.65 7.85
CA GLU A 76 -28.77 -19.60 7.51
C GLU A 76 -29.26 -18.14 7.46
N VAL A 77 -29.75 -17.70 6.30
CA VAL A 77 -30.37 -16.38 6.14
C VAL A 77 -31.89 -16.50 6.25
N LYS A 78 -32.47 -15.98 7.33
CA LYS A 78 -33.92 -16.08 7.58
C LYS A 78 -34.73 -14.94 6.93
N PRO A 79 -36.02 -15.14 6.66
CA PRO A 79 -36.89 -14.06 6.23
C PRO A 79 -37.08 -12.98 7.28
N SER A 80 -37.01 -11.71 6.84
CA SER A 80 -37.37 -10.57 7.69
C SER A 80 -38.52 -9.74 7.08
N LYS A 81 -39.17 -8.96 7.95
CA LYS A 81 -40.20 -7.98 7.56
C LYS A 81 -39.61 -6.61 7.23
N VAL A 82 -38.29 -6.45 7.35
CA VAL A 82 -37.59 -5.19 7.13
C VAL A 82 -37.38 -4.98 5.63
N SER A 83 -37.71 -3.78 5.18
CA SER A 83 -37.43 -3.32 3.82
C SER A 83 -36.86 -1.92 3.83
N ILE A 84 -36.13 -1.59 2.77
CA ILE A 84 -35.58 -0.25 2.52
C ILE A 84 -35.82 0.14 1.07
N SER A 85 -36.36 1.34 0.83
CA SER A 85 -36.52 1.88 -0.52
C SER A 85 -35.39 2.85 -0.87
N VAL A 86 -34.83 2.71 -2.08
CA VAL A 86 -33.80 3.59 -2.61
C VAL A 86 -34.44 4.62 -3.55
N SER A 87 -34.16 5.90 -3.36
CA SER A 87 -34.65 6.97 -4.25
C SER A 87 -33.79 7.10 -5.50
N GLU A 88 -34.35 7.61 -6.61
CA GLU A 88 -33.61 7.78 -7.87
C GLU A 88 -32.47 8.80 -7.77
N ASP A 89 -32.63 9.83 -6.93
CA ASP A 89 -31.65 10.91 -6.78
C ASP A 89 -30.34 10.47 -6.12
N ILE A 90 -30.38 9.45 -5.25
CA ILE A 90 -29.18 8.94 -4.59
C ILE A 90 -28.26 8.13 -5.52
N LEU A 91 -28.81 7.61 -6.63
CA LEU A 91 -28.06 6.79 -7.57
C LEU A 91 -26.93 7.56 -8.26
N LYS A 92 -27.04 8.88 -8.36
CA LYS A 92 -26.00 9.74 -8.95
C LYS A 92 -24.87 10.10 -7.98
N ILE A 93 -25.08 9.87 -6.70
CA ILE A 93 -24.15 10.26 -5.63
C ILE A 93 -23.47 9.03 -5.05
N ARG A 94 -24.25 8.03 -4.63
CA ARG A 94 -23.76 6.83 -3.94
C ARG A 94 -24.71 5.63 -4.17
N PRO A 95 -24.64 4.98 -5.34
CA PRO A 95 -25.69 4.10 -5.86
C PRO A 95 -25.82 2.73 -5.20
N PHE A 96 -24.80 2.23 -4.52
CA PHE A 96 -24.81 0.86 -3.96
C PHE A 96 -25.24 0.88 -2.49
N LEU A 97 -26.13 -0.04 -2.14
CA LEU A 97 -26.66 -0.22 -0.79
C LEU A 97 -26.77 -1.72 -0.49
N GLY A 98 -26.07 -2.16 0.54
CA GLY A 98 -26.21 -3.47 1.17
C GLY A 98 -26.84 -3.31 2.54
N CYS A 99 -27.80 -4.16 2.89
CA CYS A 99 -28.43 -4.14 4.20
C CYS A 99 -28.65 -5.55 4.73
N ALA A 100 -28.63 -5.69 6.05
CA ALA A 100 -28.98 -6.93 6.74
C ALA A 100 -29.55 -6.62 8.12
N VAL A 101 -30.29 -7.58 8.68
CA VAL A 101 -30.61 -7.61 10.11
C VAL A 101 -29.88 -8.78 10.75
N VAL A 102 -29.31 -8.57 11.93
CA VAL A 102 -28.74 -9.65 12.74
C VAL A 102 -29.35 -9.61 14.12
N ARG A 103 -30.04 -10.68 14.54
CA ARG A 103 -30.76 -10.74 15.82
C ARG A 103 -30.06 -11.57 16.87
N GLY A 104 -30.33 -11.25 18.13
CA GLY A 104 -29.95 -12.08 19.27
C GLY A 104 -28.45 -12.12 19.56
N VAL A 105 -27.70 -11.12 19.12
CA VAL A 105 -26.27 -10.99 19.44
C VAL A 105 -26.14 -10.58 20.90
N LYS A 106 -25.19 -11.19 21.62
CA LYS A 106 -24.86 -10.80 23.00
C LYS A 106 -23.62 -9.93 23.00
N PHE A 107 -23.79 -8.66 23.34
CA PHE A 107 -22.69 -7.72 23.39
C PHE A 107 -22.03 -7.65 24.76
N THR A 108 -20.71 -7.54 24.73
CA THR A 108 -19.83 -7.14 25.83
C THR A 108 -19.07 -5.90 25.36
N SER A 109 -18.45 -5.18 26.29
CA SER A 109 -17.53 -4.09 25.93
C SER A 109 -16.46 -4.52 24.91
N SER A 110 -15.92 -5.76 25.01
CA SER A 110 -14.92 -6.28 24.07
C SER A 110 -15.51 -6.56 22.67
N SER A 111 -16.69 -7.16 22.59
CA SER A 111 -17.29 -7.51 21.30
C SER A 111 -17.86 -6.30 20.56
N ILE A 112 -18.32 -5.27 21.28
CA ILE A 112 -18.65 -3.97 20.67
C ILE A 112 -17.39 -3.34 20.09
N LYS A 113 -16.28 -3.34 20.85
CA LYS A 113 -15.00 -2.83 20.36
C LYS A 113 -14.54 -3.59 19.11
N SER A 114 -14.55 -4.92 19.11
CA SER A 114 -14.22 -5.75 17.94
C SER A 114 -15.06 -5.38 16.71
N LEU A 115 -16.37 -5.15 16.88
CA LEU A 115 -17.26 -4.74 15.80
C LEU A 115 -16.93 -3.35 15.26
N MET A 116 -16.62 -2.39 16.15
CA MET A 116 -16.23 -1.04 15.75
C MET A 116 -14.87 -1.03 15.06
N ASP A 117 -13.90 -1.80 15.55
CA ASP A 117 -12.57 -1.93 14.96
C ASP A 117 -12.68 -2.56 13.55
N LEU A 118 -13.43 -3.66 13.40
CA LEU A 118 -13.74 -4.25 12.09
C LEU A 118 -14.38 -3.24 11.13
N GLN A 119 -15.34 -2.44 11.62
CA GLN A 119 -15.97 -1.40 10.83
C GLN A 119 -14.96 -0.35 10.35
N GLU A 120 -14.07 0.11 11.23
CA GLU A 120 -13.03 1.10 10.92
C GLU A 120 -11.97 0.56 9.96
N ASP A 121 -11.54 -0.68 10.12
CA ASP A 121 -10.57 -1.33 9.24
C ASP A 121 -11.14 -1.59 7.85
N LEU A 122 -12.41 -2.00 7.75
CA LEU A 122 -13.10 -2.12 6.46
C LEU A 122 -13.32 -0.74 5.81
N HIS A 123 -13.57 0.32 6.60
CA HIS A 123 -13.64 1.69 6.06
C HIS A 123 -12.30 2.15 5.50
N TRP A 124 -11.20 1.88 6.20
CA TRP A 124 -9.85 2.27 5.79
C TRP A 124 -9.36 1.47 4.59
N GLY A 125 -9.38 0.14 4.67
CA GLY A 125 -8.91 -0.79 3.64
C GLY A 125 -9.85 -0.85 2.44
N LEU A 126 -10.90 -1.70 2.53
CA LEU A 126 -11.83 -1.94 1.42
C LEU A 126 -12.54 -0.65 0.97
N GLY A 127 -12.89 0.20 1.93
CA GLY A 127 -13.57 1.47 1.70
C GLY A 127 -12.68 2.59 1.19
N ARG A 128 -11.35 2.44 1.16
CA ARG A 128 -10.38 3.52 0.85
C ARG A 128 -10.69 4.78 1.63
N ASN A 129 -10.67 4.66 2.95
CA ASN A 129 -11.05 5.70 3.91
C ASN A 129 -12.47 6.23 3.64
N ARG A 130 -13.45 5.31 3.60
CA ARG A 130 -14.90 5.51 3.39
C ARG A 130 -15.37 5.94 2.00
N LYS A 131 -14.46 6.34 1.12
CA LYS A 131 -14.77 6.80 -0.24
C LYS A 131 -15.61 5.77 -1.00
N LYS A 132 -15.19 4.50 -1.02
CA LYS A 132 -15.83 3.40 -1.75
C LYS A 132 -16.93 2.69 -0.96
N VAL A 133 -16.75 2.52 0.34
CA VAL A 133 -17.63 1.75 1.23
C VAL A 133 -17.75 2.47 2.57
N SER A 134 -18.97 2.63 3.08
CA SER A 134 -19.24 3.14 4.42
C SER A 134 -20.29 2.23 5.05
N ILE A 135 -19.98 1.73 6.23
CA ILE A 135 -20.80 0.80 6.99
C ILE A 135 -21.45 1.56 8.13
N GLY A 136 -22.75 1.42 8.31
CA GLY A 136 -23.53 1.83 9.47
C GLY A 136 -23.97 0.61 10.28
N VAL A 137 -23.81 0.67 11.59
CA VAL A 137 -24.28 -0.34 12.54
C VAL A 137 -25.26 0.35 13.46
N HIS A 138 -26.49 -0.17 13.52
CA HIS A 138 -27.62 0.49 14.18
C HIS A 138 -28.34 -0.46 15.13
N ASP A 139 -28.65 0.01 16.34
CA ASP A 139 -29.58 -0.70 17.23
C ASP A 139 -30.99 -0.69 16.63
N LEU A 140 -31.47 -1.87 16.24
CA LEU A 140 -32.76 -2.04 15.59
C LEU A 140 -33.94 -1.74 16.53
N SER A 141 -33.76 -1.82 17.84
CA SER A 141 -34.83 -1.57 18.81
C SER A 141 -35.26 -0.10 18.86
N ASN A 142 -34.38 0.81 18.44
CA ASN A 142 -34.61 2.26 18.47
C ASN A 142 -35.09 2.85 17.14
N ILE A 143 -35.28 2.02 16.10
CA ILE A 143 -35.66 2.46 14.75
C ILE A 143 -36.81 1.62 14.19
N LYS A 144 -37.55 2.20 13.26
CA LYS A 144 -38.78 1.59 12.76
C LYS A 144 -38.81 1.41 11.25
N PRO A 145 -38.84 0.16 10.73
CA PRO A 145 -38.99 -0.08 9.30
C PRO A 145 -40.41 0.28 8.80
N PRO A 146 -40.61 0.52 7.49
CA PRO A 146 -39.62 0.47 6.41
C PRO A 146 -38.66 1.67 6.41
N PHE A 147 -37.44 1.45 5.95
CA PHE A 147 -36.40 2.48 5.83
C PHE A 147 -36.39 3.12 4.44
N ARG A 148 -35.77 4.29 4.32
CA ARG A 148 -35.60 5.01 3.05
C ARG A 148 -34.18 5.53 2.89
N TYR A 149 -33.54 5.23 1.76
CA TYR A 149 -32.23 5.77 1.38
C TYR A 149 -32.39 6.77 0.23
N MET A 150 -32.08 8.04 0.50
CA MET A 150 -32.37 9.14 -0.43
C MET A 150 -31.33 10.26 -0.35
N ALA A 151 -31.45 11.26 -1.23
CA ALA A 151 -30.64 12.47 -1.17
C ALA A 151 -31.47 13.68 -0.69
N VAL A 152 -30.99 14.38 0.33
CA VAL A 152 -31.66 15.55 0.94
C VAL A 152 -30.84 16.82 0.76
N ASP A 153 -31.50 17.95 0.98
CA ASP A 153 -30.86 19.26 0.98
C ASP A 153 -29.87 19.38 2.16
N PRO A 154 -28.68 20.01 1.98
CA PRO A 154 -27.71 20.22 3.07
C PRO A 154 -28.21 21.00 4.29
N SER A 155 -29.37 21.65 4.21
CA SER A 155 -30.05 22.29 5.34
C SER A 155 -30.81 21.31 6.25
N PHE A 156 -30.93 20.03 5.87
CA PHE A 156 -31.60 19.02 6.69
C PHE A 156 -30.89 18.87 8.05
N GLU A 157 -31.66 18.78 9.14
CA GLU A 157 -31.12 18.78 10.51
C GLU A 157 -31.40 17.47 11.23
N PHE A 158 -30.39 16.97 11.95
CA PHE A 158 -30.54 15.85 12.87
C PHE A 158 -29.50 15.92 14.00
N VAL A 159 -29.63 15.03 14.99
CA VAL A 159 -28.65 14.93 16.09
C VAL A 159 -27.57 13.91 15.69
N PRO A 160 -26.35 14.34 15.35
CA PRO A 160 -25.26 13.42 15.00
C PRO A 160 -24.73 12.71 16.25
N LEU A 161 -24.14 11.53 16.04
CA LEU A 161 -23.49 10.75 17.10
C LEU A 161 -22.58 11.64 17.97
N ASP A 162 -22.55 11.38 19.28
CA ASP A 162 -21.81 12.12 20.31
C ASP A 162 -22.29 13.56 20.59
N TYR A 163 -23.40 13.99 19.98
CA TYR A 163 -24.04 15.29 20.23
C TYR A 163 -25.47 15.13 20.76
N THR A 164 -25.97 16.19 21.40
CA THR A 164 -27.34 16.30 21.93
C THR A 164 -28.21 17.30 21.18
N GLU A 165 -27.60 18.22 20.45
CA GLU A 165 -28.29 19.28 19.72
C GLU A 165 -28.44 18.90 18.24
N LYS A 166 -29.52 19.38 17.62
CA LYS A 166 -29.69 19.25 16.17
C LYS A 166 -28.70 20.14 15.45
N MET A 167 -28.11 19.60 14.40
CA MET A 167 -27.21 20.32 13.51
C MET A 167 -27.67 20.07 12.07
N SER A 168 -27.58 21.09 11.23
CA SER A 168 -27.72 20.90 9.79
C SER A 168 -26.57 20.05 9.24
N MET A 169 -26.79 19.34 8.14
CA MET A 169 -25.72 18.56 7.51
C MET A 169 -24.52 19.43 7.13
N THR A 170 -24.76 20.68 6.72
CA THR A 170 -23.69 21.67 6.47
C THR A 170 -22.88 21.96 7.73
N GLU A 171 -23.54 22.22 8.86
CA GLU A 171 -22.84 22.43 10.12
C GLU A 171 -22.08 21.20 10.60
N ILE A 172 -22.61 19.99 10.36
CA ILE A 172 -21.90 18.75 10.65
C ILE A 172 -20.57 18.73 9.87
N LEU A 173 -20.59 19.06 8.58
CA LEU A 173 -19.38 19.07 7.74
C LEU A 173 -18.35 20.15 8.14
N GLU A 174 -18.77 21.20 8.84
CA GLU A 174 -17.91 22.32 9.23
C GLU A 174 -17.44 22.28 10.68
N LYS A 175 -18.24 21.71 11.60
CA LYS A 175 -18.01 21.78 13.04
C LYS A 175 -17.79 20.40 13.67
N HIS A 176 -18.43 19.34 13.17
CA HIS A 176 -18.29 18.01 13.76
C HIS A 176 -16.92 17.41 13.40
N PRO A 177 -16.14 16.85 14.35
CA PRO A 177 -14.81 16.30 14.07
C PRO A 177 -14.78 15.28 12.92
N LYS A 178 -15.69 14.28 12.95
CA LYS A 178 -15.86 13.32 11.84
C LYS A 178 -16.37 13.97 10.56
N GLY A 179 -17.22 15.00 10.68
CA GLY A 179 -17.78 15.71 9.53
C GLY A 179 -16.69 16.45 8.76
N MET A 180 -15.88 17.24 9.44
CA MET A 180 -14.73 17.95 8.85
C MET A 180 -13.75 16.99 8.16
N ARG A 181 -13.42 15.87 8.83
CA ARG A 181 -12.50 14.85 8.30
C ARG A 181 -12.97 14.27 6.96
N PHE A 182 -14.26 13.98 6.83
CA PHE A 182 -14.83 13.29 5.66
C PHE A 182 -15.62 14.19 4.70
N ALA A 183 -15.70 15.50 4.96
CA ALA A 183 -16.50 16.44 4.15
C ALA A 183 -16.13 16.43 2.66
N HIS A 184 -14.85 16.23 2.34
CA HIS A 184 -14.36 16.15 0.96
C HIS A 184 -15.03 15.04 0.13
N LEU A 185 -15.65 14.03 0.77
CA LEU A 185 -16.35 12.95 0.07
C LEU A 185 -17.72 13.36 -0.50
N VAL A 186 -18.34 14.42 0.03
CA VAL A 186 -19.69 14.86 -0.35
C VAL A 186 -19.75 16.30 -0.86
N ARG A 187 -18.73 17.12 -0.60
CA ARG A 187 -18.68 18.56 -0.99
C ARG A 187 -18.91 18.84 -2.47
N GLY A 188 -18.71 17.87 -3.37
CA GLY A 188 -18.92 18.02 -4.81
C GLY A 188 -20.37 17.85 -5.28
N PHE A 189 -21.33 17.59 -4.38
CA PHE A 189 -22.73 17.33 -4.71
C PHE A 189 -23.67 18.37 -4.10
N ASP A 190 -24.76 18.66 -4.81
CA ASP A 190 -25.79 19.63 -4.38
C ASP A 190 -26.73 19.06 -3.29
N LYS A 191 -26.82 17.73 -3.19
CA LYS A 191 -27.61 17.01 -2.20
C LYS A 191 -26.77 15.96 -1.51
N TYR A 192 -27.15 15.59 -0.29
CA TYR A 192 -26.39 14.66 0.53
C TYR A 192 -27.16 13.37 0.86
N PRO A 193 -26.47 12.21 0.91
CA PRO A 193 -27.08 10.94 1.28
C PRO A 193 -27.67 10.94 2.69
N ILE A 194 -28.82 10.30 2.88
CA ILE A 194 -29.40 10.06 4.20
C ILE A 194 -30.17 8.74 4.23
N ILE A 195 -30.15 8.05 5.37
CA ILE A 195 -31.00 6.90 5.65
C ILE A 195 -31.96 7.27 6.78
N LEU A 196 -33.25 7.11 6.51
CA LEU A 196 -34.35 7.46 7.41
C LEU A 196 -35.21 6.23 7.73
N ASP A 197 -35.85 6.26 8.89
CA ASP A 197 -36.90 5.31 9.26
C ASP A 197 -38.31 5.78 8.87
N ALA A 198 -39.31 5.00 9.26
CA ALA A 198 -40.72 5.27 8.98
C ALA A 198 -41.27 6.51 9.72
N ASP A 199 -40.63 6.90 10.83
CA ASP A 199 -41.02 8.04 11.66
C ASP A 199 -40.08 9.27 11.41
N ASP A 200 -39.35 9.27 10.29
CA ASP A 200 -38.37 10.30 9.87
C ASP A 200 -37.15 10.45 10.80
N ASN A 201 -36.84 9.44 11.63
CA ASN A 201 -35.60 9.42 12.41
C ASN A 201 -34.40 9.10 11.50
N VAL A 202 -33.28 9.78 11.75
CA VAL A 202 -32.05 9.58 10.99
C VAL A 202 -31.26 8.40 11.53
N LEU A 203 -31.06 7.40 10.68
CA LEU A 203 -30.12 6.29 10.94
C LEU A 203 -28.69 6.77 10.69
N SER A 204 -28.44 7.31 9.50
CA SER A 204 -27.10 7.73 9.08
C SER A 204 -27.14 8.82 8.01
N PHE A 205 -26.05 9.60 7.98
CA PHE A 205 -25.62 10.44 6.87
C PHE A 205 -24.35 9.82 6.26
N PRO A 206 -24.49 8.86 5.32
CA PRO A 206 -23.33 8.24 4.69
C PRO A 206 -22.56 9.19 3.76
N PRO A 207 -21.23 9.07 3.65
CA PRO A 207 -20.31 8.22 4.42
C PRO A 207 -19.78 8.90 5.70
N ILE A 208 -20.48 9.89 6.23
CA ILE A 208 -19.96 10.84 7.22
C ILE A 208 -20.16 10.34 8.66
N ILE A 209 -21.41 10.17 9.09
CA ILE A 209 -21.74 9.92 10.50
C ILE A 209 -23.10 9.25 10.68
N ASN A 210 -23.28 8.53 11.79
CA ASN A 210 -24.56 7.94 12.19
C ASN A 210 -25.35 8.89 13.10
N GLY A 211 -26.65 8.64 13.25
CA GLY A 211 -27.49 9.34 14.22
C GLY A 211 -27.36 8.75 15.63
N THR A 212 -27.40 9.60 16.66
CA THR A 212 -27.25 9.20 18.08
C THR A 212 -28.25 8.14 18.52
N LEU A 213 -29.48 8.19 17.99
CA LEU A 213 -30.57 7.27 18.34
C LEU A 213 -30.22 5.79 18.08
N THR A 214 -29.32 5.53 17.13
CA THR A 214 -28.99 4.18 16.68
C THR A 214 -27.73 3.59 17.30
N SER A 215 -27.19 4.24 18.32
CA SER A 215 -25.95 3.83 18.97
C SER A 215 -26.05 2.41 19.54
N VAL A 216 -25.04 1.59 19.29
CA VAL A 216 -24.93 0.23 19.83
C VAL A 216 -24.39 0.29 21.25
N THR A 217 -25.01 -0.45 22.15
CA THR A 217 -24.66 -0.55 23.58
C THR A 217 -24.63 -2.01 24.02
N GLU A 218 -24.21 -2.29 25.25
CA GLU A 218 -24.26 -3.66 25.80
C GLU A 218 -25.69 -4.20 25.94
N GLN A 219 -26.70 -3.34 25.94
CA GLN A 219 -28.11 -3.72 25.97
C GLN A 219 -28.68 -4.04 24.58
N THR A 220 -27.99 -3.62 23.53
CA THR A 220 -28.40 -3.90 22.15
C THR A 220 -28.33 -5.41 21.91
N THR A 221 -29.31 -5.97 21.21
CA THR A 221 -29.31 -7.40 20.82
C THR A 221 -29.53 -7.59 19.33
N ASP A 222 -30.31 -6.69 18.74
CA ASP A 222 -30.75 -6.76 17.35
C ASP A 222 -30.17 -5.58 16.60
N LEU A 223 -29.47 -5.87 15.51
CA LEU A 223 -28.79 -4.88 14.70
C LEU A 223 -29.43 -4.76 13.33
N PHE A 224 -29.49 -3.53 12.83
CA PHE A 224 -29.61 -3.24 11.41
C PHE A 224 -28.25 -2.76 10.90
N ILE A 225 -27.75 -3.42 9.87
CA ILE A 225 -26.48 -3.07 9.23
C ILE A 225 -26.82 -2.42 7.89
N ASP A 226 -26.27 -1.24 7.65
CA ASP A 226 -26.24 -0.62 6.32
C ASP A 226 -24.81 -0.56 5.79
N VAL A 227 -24.65 -0.71 4.48
CA VAL A 227 -23.39 -0.52 3.80
C VAL A 227 -23.68 0.25 2.52
N THR A 228 -23.12 1.45 2.39
CA THR A 228 -23.31 2.31 1.22
C THR A 228 -22.01 2.50 0.46
N GLY A 229 -22.07 2.65 -0.85
CA GLY A 229 -20.85 2.78 -1.63
C GLY A 229 -21.00 3.08 -3.12
N LEU A 230 -19.87 2.94 -3.80
CA LEU A 230 -19.70 3.24 -5.22
C LEU A 230 -19.55 1.99 -6.10
N GLY A 231 -19.58 0.78 -5.52
CA GLY A 231 -19.44 -0.48 -6.26
C GLY A 231 -19.67 -1.72 -5.38
N ASP A 232 -19.43 -2.90 -5.97
CA ASP A 232 -19.76 -4.21 -5.38
C ASP A 232 -19.06 -4.54 -4.07
N ALA A 233 -17.96 -3.85 -3.75
CA ALA A 233 -17.29 -3.95 -2.45
C ALA A 233 -18.23 -3.72 -1.26
N VAL A 234 -19.36 -3.03 -1.48
CA VAL A 234 -20.46 -2.89 -0.51
C VAL A 234 -20.98 -4.25 -0.05
N TYR A 235 -21.24 -5.18 -0.97
CA TYR A 235 -21.81 -6.48 -0.63
C TYR A 235 -20.79 -7.36 0.09
N THR A 236 -19.52 -7.29 -0.32
CA THR A 236 -18.42 -7.96 0.39
C THR A 236 -18.29 -7.47 1.84
N ALA A 237 -18.26 -6.15 2.06
CA ALA A 237 -18.20 -5.59 3.41
C ALA A 237 -19.41 -6.01 4.26
N LEU A 238 -20.62 -5.98 3.68
CA LEU A 238 -21.82 -6.46 4.35
C LEU A 238 -21.66 -7.93 4.77
N ASN A 239 -21.24 -8.80 3.85
CA ASN A 239 -21.06 -10.23 4.09
C ASN A 239 -20.01 -10.51 5.18
N ILE A 240 -18.91 -9.76 5.20
CA ILE A 240 -17.89 -9.87 6.26
C ILE A 240 -18.50 -9.52 7.62
N VAL A 241 -19.18 -8.37 7.72
CA VAL A 241 -19.77 -7.91 9.00
C VAL A 241 -20.85 -8.88 9.49
N VAL A 242 -21.78 -9.31 8.63
CA VAL A 242 -22.88 -10.19 9.08
C VAL A 242 -22.38 -11.57 9.45
N THR A 243 -21.36 -12.09 8.77
CA THR A 243 -20.81 -13.40 9.12
C THR A 243 -19.98 -13.33 10.39
N ALA A 244 -19.24 -12.23 10.64
CA ALA A 244 -18.58 -12.01 11.93
C ALA A 244 -19.60 -11.98 13.10
N LEU A 245 -20.73 -11.28 12.93
CA LEU A 245 -21.79 -11.27 13.95
C LEU A 245 -22.44 -12.65 14.12
N ALA A 246 -22.55 -13.45 13.05
CA ALA A 246 -23.07 -14.81 13.12
C ALA A 246 -22.13 -15.77 13.89
N GLU A 247 -20.81 -15.57 13.82
CA GLU A 247 -19.84 -16.32 14.65
C GLU A 247 -20.09 -16.11 16.16
N ARG A 248 -20.68 -14.98 16.55
CA ARG A 248 -21.13 -14.72 17.94
C ARG A 248 -22.56 -15.20 18.23
N GLY A 249 -23.11 -16.07 17.39
CA GLY A 249 -24.45 -16.63 17.54
C GLY A 249 -25.58 -15.74 17.03
N GLY A 250 -25.27 -14.67 16.30
CA GLY A 250 -26.26 -13.80 15.68
C GLY A 250 -27.03 -14.51 14.55
N GLN A 251 -28.35 -14.38 14.55
CA GLN A 251 -29.19 -14.89 13.46
C GLN A 251 -29.30 -13.84 12.36
N ILE A 252 -28.79 -14.15 11.16
CA ILE A 252 -28.90 -13.27 9.99
C ILE A 252 -30.33 -13.36 9.43
N GLU A 253 -30.94 -12.22 9.18
CA GLU A 253 -32.18 -12.07 8.42
C GLU A 253 -31.97 -11.17 7.20
N PHE A 254 -32.62 -11.49 6.08
CA PHE A 254 -32.52 -10.66 4.89
C PHE A 254 -33.34 -9.37 4.98
N VAL A 255 -32.92 -8.34 4.27
CA VAL A 255 -33.62 -7.09 4.05
C VAL A 255 -34.01 -6.99 2.58
N LYS A 256 -35.25 -6.60 2.33
CA LYS A 256 -35.74 -6.31 0.97
C LYS A 256 -35.34 -4.90 0.57
N VAL A 257 -34.44 -4.78 -0.40
CA VAL A 257 -33.99 -3.50 -0.96
C VAL A 257 -34.77 -3.22 -2.23
N ILE A 258 -35.66 -2.23 -2.18
CA ILE A 258 -36.52 -1.83 -3.29
C ILE A 258 -35.84 -0.70 -4.04
N ARG A 259 -35.42 -0.95 -5.28
CA ARG A 259 -34.66 0.00 -6.10
C ARG A 259 -35.41 0.37 -7.39
N PRO A 260 -35.22 1.61 -7.88
CA PRO A 260 -35.86 2.06 -9.12
C PRO A 260 -35.15 1.53 -10.37
N ASP A 261 -33.87 1.15 -10.29
CA ASP A 261 -33.04 0.71 -11.42
C ASP A 261 -33.09 -0.80 -11.68
N CYS A 262 -33.17 -1.63 -10.64
CA CYS A 262 -33.15 -3.09 -10.78
C CYS A 262 -34.28 -3.84 -10.03
N GLY A 263 -35.24 -3.13 -9.44
CA GLY A 263 -36.37 -3.74 -8.72
C GLY A 263 -36.02 -4.17 -7.30
N GLU A 264 -36.52 -5.32 -6.88
CA GLU A 264 -36.35 -5.85 -5.52
C GLU A 264 -35.11 -6.75 -5.44
N LEU A 265 -34.20 -6.43 -4.51
CA LEU A 265 -33.07 -7.27 -4.13
C LEU A 265 -33.26 -7.80 -2.71
N THR A 266 -32.79 -9.02 -2.45
CA THR A 266 -32.77 -9.63 -1.11
C THR A 266 -31.32 -9.72 -0.66
N LEU A 267 -30.96 -9.02 0.43
CA LEU A 267 -29.59 -8.95 0.94
C LEU A 267 -29.55 -9.29 2.44
N PRO A 268 -28.45 -9.84 2.99
CA PRO A 268 -27.21 -10.17 2.32
C PRO A 268 -27.36 -11.40 1.42
N ASP A 269 -26.57 -11.45 0.34
CA ASP A 269 -26.41 -12.64 -0.48
C ASP A 269 -25.16 -13.39 -0.02
N LEU A 270 -25.37 -14.54 0.63
CA LEU A 270 -24.32 -15.41 1.14
C LEU A 270 -24.14 -16.67 0.29
N GLU A 271 -24.74 -16.73 -0.91
CA GLU A 271 -24.55 -17.86 -1.81
C GLU A 271 -23.09 -17.96 -2.25
N PRO A 272 -22.43 -19.11 -2.04
CA PRO A 272 -21.03 -19.26 -2.41
C PRO A 272 -20.87 -19.33 -3.92
N LYS A 273 -19.78 -18.75 -4.44
CA LYS A 273 -19.48 -18.81 -5.87
C LYS A 273 -18.76 -20.11 -6.19
N ALA A 274 -19.27 -20.88 -7.14
CA ALA A 274 -18.63 -22.12 -7.59
C ALA A 274 -17.51 -21.84 -8.61
N ARG A 275 -16.41 -22.58 -8.48
CA ARG A 275 -15.30 -22.64 -9.44
C ARG A 275 -14.90 -24.10 -9.67
N LEU A 276 -14.36 -24.40 -10.84
CA LEU A 276 -13.80 -25.71 -11.14
C LEU A 276 -12.28 -25.61 -11.13
N LEU A 277 -11.62 -26.52 -10.44
CA LEU A 277 -10.17 -26.60 -10.33
C LEU A 277 -9.70 -28.01 -10.72
N THR A 278 -8.76 -28.08 -11.66
CA THR A 278 -8.19 -29.35 -12.14
C THR A 278 -6.86 -29.67 -11.45
N LYS A 279 -6.49 -30.95 -11.38
CA LYS A 279 -5.15 -31.37 -10.89
C LYS A 279 -4.03 -30.78 -11.73
N ALA A 280 -4.23 -30.64 -13.03
CA ALA A 280 -3.24 -30.09 -13.95
C ALA A 280 -2.88 -28.64 -13.59
N GLU A 281 -3.87 -27.81 -13.23
CA GLU A 281 -3.64 -26.44 -12.77
C GLU A 281 -2.82 -26.41 -11.47
N VAL A 282 -3.21 -27.24 -10.48
CA VAL A 282 -2.49 -27.35 -9.20
C VAL A 282 -1.04 -27.78 -9.44
N LYS A 283 -0.82 -28.82 -10.24
CA LYS A 283 0.51 -29.35 -10.56
C LYS A 283 1.38 -28.31 -11.26
N THR A 284 0.83 -27.59 -12.22
CA THR A 284 1.57 -26.60 -13.03
C THR A 284 2.11 -25.48 -12.16
N LEU A 285 1.32 -25.01 -11.19
CA LEU A 285 1.71 -23.87 -10.36
C LEU A 285 2.48 -24.27 -9.10
N LEU A 286 2.11 -25.36 -8.41
CA LEU A 286 2.85 -25.83 -7.22
C LEU A 286 4.12 -26.62 -7.56
N GLY A 287 4.21 -27.17 -8.77
CA GLY A 287 5.31 -28.06 -9.16
C GLY A 287 5.28 -29.44 -8.48
N MET A 288 4.17 -29.82 -7.86
CA MET A 288 3.98 -31.10 -7.18
C MET A 288 2.66 -31.77 -7.56
N GLU A 289 2.64 -33.10 -7.52
CA GLU A 289 1.42 -33.88 -7.75
C GLU A 289 0.72 -34.13 -6.42
N LEU A 290 -0.55 -33.70 -6.32
CA LEU A 290 -1.45 -33.99 -5.22
C LEU A 290 -2.62 -34.85 -5.72
N SER A 291 -3.11 -35.75 -4.88
CA SER A 291 -4.36 -36.48 -5.15
C SER A 291 -5.58 -35.55 -5.01
N ILE A 292 -6.73 -35.94 -5.60
CA ILE A 292 -7.97 -35.16 -5.44
C ILE A 292 -8.37 -35.06 -3.97
N GLU A 293 -8.21 -36.15 -3.22
CA GLU A 293 -8.51 -36.19 -1.79
C GLU A 293 -7.61 -35.23 -1.00
N GLU A 294 -6.33 -35.14 -1.36
CA GLU A 294 -5.41 -34.19 -0.76
C GLU A 294 -5.80 -32.75 -1.08
N ILE A 295 -6.12 -32.45 -2.35
CA ILE A 295 -6.58 -31.12 -2.77
C ILE A 295 -7.85 -30.72 -2.03
N VAL A 296 -8.86 -31.59 -2.01
CA VAL A 296 -10.12 -31.36 -1.28
C VAL A 296 -9.86 -31.14 0.20
N LYS A 297 -8.97 -31.92 0.82
CA LYS A 297 -8.58 -31.74 2.22
C LYS A 297 -7.99 -30.35 2.47
N GLN A 298 -7.04 -29.90 1.65
CA GLN A 298 -6.42 -28.58 1.84
C GLN A 298 -7.41 -27.43 1.63
N LEU A 299 -8.27 -27.52 0.62
CA LEU A 299 -9.32 -26.52 0.39
C LEU A 299 -10.32 -26.46 1.56
N LYS A 300 -10.74 -27.62 2.09
CA LYS A 300 -11.61 -27.65 3.28
C LYS A 300 -10.93 -27.08 4.52
N ARG A 301 -9.63 -27.36 4.71
CA ARG A 301 -8.81 -26.73 5.76
C ARG A 301 -8.80 -25.21 5.63
N MET A 302 -8.80 -24.68 4.40
CA MET A 302 -8.91 -23.23 4.14
C MET A 302 -10.35 -22.70 4.09
N ARG A 303 -11.32 -23.44 4.65
CA ARG A 303 -12.75 -23.06 4.78
C ARG A 303 -13.51 -22.91 3.46
N PHE A 304 -13.04 -23.55 2.39
CA PHE A 304 -13.83 -23.71 1.16
C PHE A 304 -14.78 -24.89 1.25
N GLY A 305 -15.90 -24.81 0.52
CA GLY A 305 -16.63 -26.02 0.14
C GLY A 305 -15.89 -26.68 -1.01
N ALA A 306 -15.46 -27.93 -0.85
CA ALA A 306 -14.73 -28.63 -1.90
C ALA A 306 -15.23 -30.06 -2.04
N GLU A 307 -15.60 -30.44 -3.26
CA GLU A 307 -16.11 -31.77 -3.60
C GLU A 307 -15.45 -32.27 -4.88
N ALA A 308 -15.07 -33.54 -4.90
CA ALA A 308 -14.58 -34.18 -6.10
C ALA A 308 -15.75 -34.38 -7.07
N LEU A 309 -15.62 -33.88 -8.30
CA LEU A 309 -16.56 -34.21 -9.37
C LEU A 309 -16.18 -35.53 -10.04
N ASP A 310 -14.88 -35.75 -10.19
CA ASP A 310 -14.26 -36.94 -10.76
C ASP A 310 -12.81 -37.08 -10.28
N ASP A 311 -12.03 -37.98 -10.89
CA ASP A 311 -10.64 -38.28 -10.52
C ASP A 311 -9.63 -37.16 -10.92
N ASP A 312 -10.08 -36.09 -11.60
CA ASP A 312 -9.23 -34.99 -12.09
C ASP A 312 -9.73 -33.58 -11.69
N THR A 313 -11.01 -33.42 -11.38
CA THR A 313 -11.65 -32.11 -11.16
C THR A 313 -12.33 -31.99 -9.79
N VAL A 314 -12.11 -30.84 -9.13
CA VAL A 314 -12.76 -30.44 -7.88
C VAL A 314 -13.69 -29.25 -8.15
N GLU A 315 -14.95 -29.35 -7.68
CA GLU A 315 -15.82 -28.18 -7.54
C GLU A 315 -15.50 -27.48 -6.21
N VAL A 316 -15.20 -26.18 -6.29
CA VAL A 316 -14.85 -25.35 -5.15
C VAL A 316 -15.89 -24.24 -4.98
N LYS A 317 -16.58 -24.25 -3.85
CA LYS A 317 -17.53 -23.23 -3.39
C LYS A 317 -16.79 -22.22 -2.54
N VAL A 318 -16.60 -21.02 -3.10
CA VAL A 318 -15.94 -19.88 -2.47
C VAL A 318 -16.92 -19.17 -1.53
N PRO A 319 -16.63 -19.04 -0.23
CA PRO A 319 -17.49 -18.32 0.71
C PRO A 319 -17.71 -16.87 0.31
N ALA A 320 -18.90 -16.32 0.56
CA ALA A 320 -19.28 -14.98 0.11
C ALA A 320 -18.51 -13.83 0.80
N TYR A 321 -17.76 -14.12 1.87
CA TYR A 321 -16.88 -13.19 2.58
C TYR A 321 -15.43 -13.18 2.01
N ARG A 322 -15.06 -14.15 1.17
CA ARG A 322 -13.73 -14.21 0.53
C ARG A 322 -13.71 -13.34 -0.73
N ALA A 323 -13.11 -12.17 -0.60
CA ALA A 323 -13.03 -11.15 -1.65
C ALA A 323 -11.83 -11.33 -2.60
N ASP A 324 -10.83 -12.05 -2.12
CA ASP A 324 -9.52 -12.28 -2.74
C ASP A 324 -9.55 -13.28 -3.90
N ILE A 325 -10.53 -14.19 -3.94
CA ILE A 325 -10.58 -15.26 -4.95
C ILE A 325 -11.13 -14.75 -6.28
N LEU A 326 -10.22 -14.34 -7.16
CA LEU A 326 -10.52 -13.84 -8.51
C LEU A 326 -10.17 -14.88 -9.58
N HIS A 327 -9.15 -15.69 -9.34
CA HIS A 327 -8.62 -16.72 -10.24
C HIS A 327 -8.49 -18.07 -9.53
N ASN A 328 -8.35 -19.15 -10.31
CA ASN A 328 -8.03 -20.47 -9.76
C ASN A 328 -6.66 -20.52 -9.07
N TYR A 329 -5.79 -19.55 -9.35
CA TYR A 329 -4.46 -19.48 -8.73
C TYR A 329 -4.54 -19.11 -7.25
N ASP A 330 -5.54 -18.32 -6.86
CA ASP A 330 -5.78 -17.98 -5.46
C ASP A 330 -6.23 -19.24 -4.68
N LEU A 331 -6.96 -20.16 -5.33
CA LEU A 331 -7.27 -21.47 -4.75
C LEU A 331 -6.02 -22.34 -4.59
N VAL A 332 -5.10 -22.28 -5.57
CA VAL A 332 -3.84 -23.03 -5.52
C VAL A 332 -2.91 -22.47 -4.43
N GLU A 333 -2.89 -21.16 -4.23
CA GLU A 333 -2.20 -20.53 -3.09
C GLU A 333 -2.74 -21.04 -1.76
N ASP A 334 -4.05 -21.08 -1.58
CA ASP A 334 -4.65 -21.62 -0.37
C ASP A 334 -4.42 -23.12 -0.20
N ILE A 335 -4.35 -23.89 -1.29
CA ILE A 335 -3.88 -25.29 -1.23
C ILE A 335 -2.45 -25.36 -0.71
N ALA A 336 -1.54 -24.47 -1.16
CA ALA A 336 -0.17 -24.41 -0.66
C ALA A 336 -0.11 -24.07 0.83
N LYS A 337 -0.87 -23.05 1.27
CA LYS A 337 -0.98 -22.68 2.69
C LYS A 337 -1.51 -23.84 3.52
N GLY A 338 -2.62 -24.45 3.10
CA GLY A 338 -3.22 -25.60 3.76
C GLY A 338 -2.26 -26.80 3.84
N TYR A 339 -1.52 -27.07 2.75
CA TYR A 339 -0.51 -28.12 2.70
C TYR A 339 0.70 -27.83 3.60
N GLY A 340 1.04 -26.56 3.78
CA GLY A 340 2.24 -26.09 4.48
C GLY A 340 3.41 -25.92 3.52
N TYR A 341 3.91 -24.69 3.38
CA TYR A 341 5.05 -24.38 2.50
C TYR A 341 6.30 -25.19 2.86
N GLU A 342 6.47 -25.54 4.13
CA GLU A 342 7.57 -26.36 4.63
C GLU A 342 7.57 -27.80 4.07
N ASN A 343 6.41 -28.26 3.58
CA ASN A 343 6.26 -29.60 3.01
C ASN A 343 6.53 -29.63 1.50
N ILE A 344 6.64 -28.47 0.84
CA ILE A 344 6.89 -28.37 -0.60
C ILE A 344 8.36 -28.71 -0.88
N LYS A 345 8.58 -29.71 -1.74
CA LYS A 345 9.92 -30.15 -2.11
C LYS A 345 10.56 -29.15 -3.08
N VAL A 346 11.70 -28.59 -2.68
CA VAL A 346 12.48 -27.70 -3.53
C VAL A 346 13.03 -28.47 -4.74
N SER A 347 12.85 -27.92 -5.92
CA SER A 347 13.43 -28.41 -7.18
C SER A 347 14.19 -27.28 -7.89
N ILE A 348 15.20 -27.65 -8.68
CA ILE A 348 15.97 -26.68 -9.48
C ILE A 348 15.30 -26.60 -10.85
N PRO A 349 15.03 -25.39 -11.39
CA PRO A 349 14.52 -25.23 -12.74
C PRO A 349 15.44 -25.89 -13.77
N GLU A 350 14.89 -26.66 -14.72
CA GLU A 350 15.65 -27.38 -15.74
C GLU A 350 16.21 -26.48 -16.87
N THR A 351 16.18 -25.15 -16.68
CA THR A 351 16.56 -24.18 -17.71
C THR A 351 18.03 -23.80 -17.55
N TYR A 352 18.85 -24.09 -18.58
CA TYR A 352 20.24 -23.65 -18.64
C TYR A 352 20.36 -22.38 -19.47
N THR A 353 20.86 -21.30 -18.87
CA THR A 353 21.15 -20.04 -19.57
C THR A 353 22.56 -19.58 -19.24
N ALA A 354 23.24 -18.99 -20.24
CA ALA A 354 24.54 -18.35 -20.01
C ALA A 354 24.32 -16.90 -19.56
N GLY A 355 24.92 -16.53 -18.43
CA GLY A 355 24.93 -15.14 -17.98
C GLY A 355 25.82 -14.26 -18.86
N LYS A 356 25.44 -12.99 -19.04
CA LYS A 356 26.26 -11.95 -19.65
C LYS A 356 26.22 -10.72 -18.75
N SER A 357 27.36 -10.06 -18.55
CA SER A 357 27.41 -8.79 -17.81
C SER A 357 26.62 -7.71 -18.54
N HIS A 358 25.87 -6.91 -17.78
CA HIS A 358 25.19 -5.74 -18.31
C HIS A 358 26.21 -4.74 -18.88
N PRO A 359 25.95 -4.04 -20.01
CA PRO A 359 26.90 -3.08 -20.58
C PRO A 359 27.39 -2.02 -19.59
N ILE A 360 26.50 -1.51 -18.73
CA ILE A 360 26.87 -0.55 -17.66
C ILE A 360 27.87 -1.17 -16.68
N SER A 361 27.72 -2.45 -16.31
CA SER A 361 28.68 -3.13 -15.42
C SER A 361 30.04 -3.33 -16.12
N GLN A 362 30.04 -3.58 -17.42
CA GLN A 362 31.27 -3.66 -18.22
C GLN A 362 32.01 -2.32 -18.27
N LEU A 363 31.28 -1.20 -18.27
CA LEU A 363 31.84 0.14 -18.19
C LEU A 363 32.28 0.52 -16.77
N ARG A 364 31.48 0.20 -15.73
CA ARG A 364 31.77 0.53 -14.34
C ARG A 364 33.04 -0.14 -13.82
N SER A 365 33.27 -1.40 -14.19
CA SER A 365 34.43 -2.17 -13.70
C SER A 365 35.78 -1.48 -13.95
N PRO A 366 36.14 -1.09 -15.19
CA PRO A 366 37.39 -0.37 -15.44
C PRO A 366 37.41 1.02 -14.81
N VAL A 367 36.28 1.76 -14.82
CA VAL A 367 36.20 3.08 -14.15
C VAL A 367 36.59 2.98 -12.68
N ASN A 368 36.00 2.02 -11.97
CA ASN A 368 36.26 1.84 -10.54
C ASN A 368 37.70 1.40 -10.29
N GLU A 369 38.24 0.47 -11.09
CA GLU A 369 39.62 0.00 -10.96
C GLU A 369 40.63 1.15 -11.16
N ILE A 370 40.41 2.00 -12.17
CA ILE A 370 41.24 3.17 -12.46
C ILE A 370 41.19 4.16 -11.30
N MET A 371 39.98 4.58 -10.89
CA MET A 371 39.83 5.63 -9.87
C MET A 371 40.35 5.18 -8.50
N VAL A 372 40.13 3.92 -8.12
CA VAL A 372 40.71 3.33 -6.90
C VAL A 372 42.24 3.25 -7.02
N GLY A 373 42.77 2.87 -8.19
CA GLY A 373 44.21 2.87 -8.47
C GLY A 373 44.85 4.26 -8.36
N LEU A 374 44.09 5.31 -8.67
CA LEU A 374 44.47 6.72 -8.50
C LEU A 374 44.29 7.23 -7.05
N GLY A 375 43.85 6.37 -6.13
CA GLY A 375 43.72 6.68 -4.70
C GLY A 375 42.43 7.40 -4.32
N TYR A 376 41.39 7.35 -5.17
CA TYR A 376 40.06 7.86 -4.84
C TYR A 376 39.18 6.78 -4.20
N TYR A 377 38.30 7.21 -3.28
CA TYR A 377 37.29 6.36 -2.67
C TYR A 377 35.94 6.53 -3.37
N GLU A 378 35.29 5.42 -3.74
CA GLU A 378 33.96 5.48 -4.35
C GLU A 378 32.91 5.88 -3.31
N VAL A 379 32.01 6.78 -3.68
CA VAL A 379 30.85 7.18 -2.89
C VAL A 379 29.55 7.00 -3.69
N MET A 380 28.42 6.90 -2.98
CA MET A 380 27.10 6.68 -3.57
C MET A 380 26.08 7.67 -2.98
N PRO A 381 26.11 8.96 -3.38
CA PRO A 381 25.10 9.93 -2.97
C PRO A 381 23.71 9.63 -3.53
N PHE A 382 22.69 10.32 -3.00
CA PHE A 382 21.33 10.24 -3.53
C PHE A 382 21.25 10.83 -4.95
N THR A 383 20.40 10.21 -5.79
CA THR A 383 20.03 10.78 -7.10
C THR A 383 19.11 11.99 -6.98
N LEU A 384 18.35 12.08 -5.88
CA LEU A 384 17.50 13.23 -5.56
C LEU A 384 18.32 14.37 -4.96
N THR A 385 18.06 15.57 -5.44
CA THR A 385 18.73 16.82 -5.01
C THR A 385 17.75 17.99 -5.14
N SER A 386 18.26 19.22 -4.99
CA SER A 386 17.54 20.46 -5.16
C SER A 386 18.22 21.37 -6.19
N GLU A 387 17.46 22.34 -6.73
CA GLU A 387 18.01 23.35 -7.64
C GLU A 387 19.15 24.14 -6.99
N LYS A 388 19.01 24.42 -5.69
CA LYS A 388 20.03 25.11 -4.89
C LYS A 388 21.35 24.37 -4.90
N ILE A 389 21.34 23.05 -4.65
CA ILE A 389 22.56 22.24 -4.64
C ILE A 389 23.09 22.07 -6.06
N ASN A 390 22.24 21.66 -7.00
CA ASN A 390 22.65 21.26 -8.35
C ASN A 390 23.12 22.45 -9.21
N PHE A 391 22.53 23.64 -9.04
CA PHE A 391 22.80 24.82 -9.87
C PHE A 391 23.33 26.02 -9.08
N GLU A 392 22.59 26.52 -8.08
CA GLU A 392 22.91 27.79 -7.42
C GLU A 392 24.27 27.75 -6.70
N ASN A 393 24.48 26.74 -5.86
CA ASN A 393 25.74 26.56 -5.13
C ASN A 393 26.92 26.36 -6.09
N MET A 394 26.66 25.80 -7.28
CA MET A 394 27.64 25.57 -8.34
C MET A 394 27.84 26.79 -9.25
N ARG A 395 27.09 27.88 -9.06
CA ARG A 395 27.07 29.07 -9.93
C ARG A 395 26.67 28.75 -11.37
N ARG A 396 25.98 27.63 -11.60
CA ARG A 396 25.51 27.20 -12.92
C ARG A 396 24.12 27.74 -13.15
N GLN A 397 23.80 28.07 -14.40
CA GLN A 397 22.44 28.40 -14.77
C GLN A 397 21.59 27.14 -14.75
N LYS A 398 20.35 27.28 -14.30
CA LYS A 398 19.34 26.24 -14.43
C LYS A 398 19.15 25.89 -15.90
N THR A 399 19.08 24.60 -16.19
CA THR A 399 18.80 24.06 -17.51
C THR A 399 17.32 23.65 -17.63
N ASP A 400 16.79 23.67 -18.86
CA ASP A 400 15.38 23.35 -19.13
C ASP A 400 15.09 21.84 -19.11
N ASP A 401 16.12 21.01 -19.01
CA ASP A 401 16.08 19.54 -19.10
C ASP A 401 15.91 18.83 -17.74
N VAL A 402 15.60 19.58 -16.68
CA VAL A 402 15.47 19.09 -15.31
C VAL A 402 14.15 18.34 -15.08
N THR A 403 14.23 17.19 -14.42
CA THR A 403 13.05 16.42 -13.99
C THR A 403 12.74 16.66 -12.51
N TYR A 404 11.51 17.12 -12.21
CA TYR A 404 11.04 17.48 -10.86
C TYR A 404 10.15 16.41 -10.23
N ILE A 405 10.19 16.34 -8.90
CA ILE A 405 9.25 15.56 -8.11
C ILE A 405 7.96 16.38 -7.90
N LEU A 406 6.80 15.81 -8.21
CA LEU A 406 5.51 16.51 -8.15
C LEU A 406 5.10 16.88 -6.71
N HIS A 407 5.37 15.99 -5.75
CA HIS A 407 5.04 16.15 -4.33
C HIS A 407 6.24 15.75 -3.47
N PRO A 408 7.31 16.57 -3.42
CA PRO A 408 8.51 16.25 -2.65
C PRO A 408 8.22 16.28 -1.15
N ILE A 409 8.80 15.34 -0.41
CA ILE A 409 8.65 15.26 1.05
C ILE A 409 9.56 16.28 1.76
N SER A 410 10.68 16.64 1.13
CA SER A 410 11.67 17.59 1.64
C SER A 410 12.07 18.62 0.57
N GLU A 411 12.45 19.82 0.99
CA GLU A 411 12.98 20.88 0.13
C GLU A 411 14.35 20.52 -0.49
N ASP A 412 15.08 19.60 0.13
CA ASP A 412 16.39 19.14 -0.35
C ASP A 412 16.29 18.11 -1.49
N GLN A 413 15.10 17.57 -1.74
CA GLN A 413 14.86 16.45 -2.68
C GLN A 413 13.71 16.78 -3.64
N THR A 414 13.85 17.87 -4.38
CA THR A 414 12.82 18.42 -5.28
C THR A 414 13.01 18.04 -6.75
N MET A 415 14.20 17.57 -7.14
CA MET A 415 14.55 17.18 -8.52
C MET A 415 15.50 15.98 -8.58
N LEU A 416 15.61 15.37 -9.75
CA LEU A 416 16.68 14.42 -10.07
C LEU A 416 17.93 15.19 -10.50
N ARG A 417 19.10 14.81 -9.99
CA ARG A 417 20.38 15.47 -10.30
C ARG A 417 20.71 15.41 -11.80
N THR A 418 21.24 16.50 -12.32
CA THR A 418 21.75 16.58 -13.71
C THR A 418 23.28 16.48 -13.79
N ALA A 419 23.94 16.53 -12.63
CA ALA A 419 25.39 16.43 -12.46
C ALA A 419 25.72 15.68 -11.15
N LEU A 420 26.89 15.06 -11.08
CA LEU A 420 27.42 14.34 -9.92
C LEU A 420 28.27 15.23 -9.01
N LEU A 421 29.02 16.19 -9.58
CA LEU A 421 29.91 17.08 -8.80
C LEU A 421 29.23 17.79 -7.61
N PRO A 422 27.99 18.31 -7.73
CA PRO A 422 27.35 19.01 -6.61
C PRO A 422 27.18 18.11 -5.38
N ASN A 423 26.78 16.85 -5.60
CA ASN A 423 26.60 15.87 -4.53
C ASN A 423 27.95 15.43 -3.93
N LEU A 424 29.02 15.36 -4.73
CA LEU A 424 30.36 15.09 -4.20
C LEU A 424 30.84 16.22 -3.28
N LEU A 425 30.59 17.49 -3.62
CA LEU A 425 30.91 18.63 -2.76
C LEU A 425 30.10 18.62 -1.47
N GLU A 426 28.82 18.22 -1.53
CA GLU A 426 27.99 18.04 -0.34
C GLU A 426 28.54 16.95 0.60
N ILE A 427 29.04 15.83 0.07
CA ILE A 427 29.70 14.80 0.87
C ILE A 427 30.96 15.36 1.55
N LEU A 428 31.78 16.13 0.83
CA LEU A 428 32.95 16.79 1.44
C LEU A 428 32.51 17.75 2.55
N ALA A 429 31.41 18.47 2.37
CA ALA A 429 30.88 19.41 3.36
C ALA A 429 30.43 18.69 4.65
N LEU A 430 29.80 17.52 4.53
CA LEU A 430 29.44 16.67 5.67
C LEU A 430 30.68 16.09 6.40
N ASN A 431 31.81 15.97 5.69
CA ASN A 431 33.03 15.34 6.18
C ASN A 431 34.19 16.32 6.47
N GLN A 432 33.92 17.61 6.66
CA GLN A 432 34.95 18.62 6.96
C GLN A 432 35.78 18.32 8.23
N HIS A 433 35.24 17.54 9.16
CA HIS A 433 35.89 17.13 10.39
C HIS A 433 36.87 15.95 10.23
N ARG A 434 36.97 15.39 9.01
CA ARG A 434 37.88 14.29 8.68
C ARG A 434 39.24 14.80 8.20
N GLU A 435 40.26 13.95 8.30
CA GLU A 435 41.61 14.29 7.87
C GLU A 435 41.69 14.53 6.36
N LEU A 436 42.57 15.44 5.96
CA LEU A 436 42.89 15.74 4.57
C LEU A 436 44.18 15.00 4.17
N PRO A 437 44.37 14.64 2.88
CA PRO A 437 43.48 14.92 1.75
C PRO A 437 42.26 13.97 1.71
N GLN A 438 41.12 14.48 1.25
CA GLN A 438 39.95 13.65 0.92
C GLN A 438 39.82 13.57 -0.60
N LYS A 439 39.80 12.35 -1.14
CA LYS A 439 39.69 12.05 -2.58
C LYS A 439 38.53 11.10 -2.79
N ILE A 440 37.44 11.58 -3.36
CA ILE A 440 36.23 10.79 -3.58
C ILE A 440 35.77 10.85 -5.03
N PHE A 441 35.18 9.77 -5.51
CA PHE A 441 34.62 9.70 -6.85
C PHE A 441 33.29 8.96 -6.86
N GLU A 442 32.52 9.16 -7.90
CA GLU A 442 31.29 8.43 -8.16
C GLU A 442 31.25 8.04 -9.65
N PHE A 443 30.90 6.79 -9.93
CA PHE A 443 30.30 6.39 -11.19
C PHE A 443 28.80 6.24 -10.98
N GLY A 444 28.00 7.12 -11.57
CA GLY A 444 26.61 7.27 -11.19
C GLY A 444 25.71 7.81 -12.28
N GLU A 445 24.42 7.74 -12.01
CA GLU A 445 23.37 8.16 -12.92
C GLU A 445 23.04 9.64 -12.76
N VAL A 446 22.87 10.32 -13.89
CA VAL A 446 22.24 11.64 -13.97
C VAL A 446 21.03 11.56 -14.89
N VAL A 447 20.06 12.46 -14.71
CA VAL A 447 18.86 12.51 -15.55
C VAL A 447 18.78 13.87 -16.23
N SER A 448 18.64 13.85 -17.56
CA SER A 448 18.46 15.04 -18.39
C SER A 448 17.43 14.72 -19.47
N ASN A 449 16.42 15.58 -19.65
CA ASN A 449 15.29 15.36 -20.56
C ASN A 449 14.66 13.97 -20.36
N GLU A 450 14.42 13.59 -19.11
CA GLU A 450 13.85 12.29 -18.72
C GLU A 450 14.66 11.08 -19.19
N THR A 451 15.92 11.29 -19.60
CA THR A 451 16.84 10.26 -20.07
C THR A 451 17.96 10.06 -19.05
N THR A 452 18.13 8.82 -18.61
CA THR A 452 19.20 8.43 -17.69
C THR A 452 20.52 8.27 -18.44
N GLY A 453 21.56 8.94 -17.94
CA GLY A 453 22.94 8.83 -18.42
C GLY A 453 23.90 8.40 -17.32
N GLN A 454 25.00 7.76 -17.71
CA GLN A 454 26.12 7.38 -16.86
C GLN A 454 27.22 8.44 -16.95
N GLN A 455 27.65 8.91 -15.78
CA GLN A 455 28.78 9.81 -15.67
C GLN A 455 29.77 9.30 -14.63
N VAL A 456 31.01 9.76 -14.74
CA VAL A 456 32.01 9.64 -13.67
C VAL A 456 32.39 11.03 -13.22
N ALA A 457 32.43 11.25 -11.91
CA ALA A 457 32.95 12.48 -11.35
C ALA A 457 33.88 12.20 -10.18
N ALA A 458 34.83 13.09 -9.94
CA ALA A 458 35.79 12.96 -8.86
C ALA A 458 36.14 14.33 -8.30
N VAL A 459 36.39 14.40 -6.98
CA VAL A 459 36.84 15.61 -6.29
C VAL A 459 37.97 15.29 -5.31
N SER A 460 38.93 16.21 -5.21
CA SER A 460 40.03 16.18 -4.24
C SER A 460 40.07 17.50 -3.47
N ILE A 461 40.10 17.44 -2.14
CA ILE A 461 40.20 18.61 -1.25
C ILE A 461 41.43 18.50 -0.34
N HIS A 462 42.30 19.51 -0.39
CA HIS A 462 43.43 19.73 0.51
C HIS A 462 44.11 21.09 0.23
N PRO A 463 45.01 21.60 1.11
CA PRO A 463 45.60 22.93 0.94
C PRO A 463 46.40 23.16 -0.35
N GLN A 464 46.91 22.09 -0.97
CA GLN A 464 47.74 22.14 -2.19
C GLN A 464 47.00 21.70 -3.45
N ALA A 465 45.69 21.43 -3.38
CA ALA A 465 44.90 21.01 -4.52
C ALA A 465 45.00 22.05 -5.62
N ASN A 466 45.36 21.63 -6.84
CA ASN A 466 45.60 22.53 -7.96
C ASN A 466 45.24 21.89 -9.30
N PHE A 467 45.20 22.71 -10.35
CA PHE A 467 44.82 22.31 -11.70
C PHE A 467 45.67 21.16 -12.26
N THR A 468 46.98 21.13 -11.98
CA THR A 468 47.88 20.07 -12.47
C THR A 468 47.50 18.71 -11.90
N GLU A 469 47.16 18.63 -10.62
CA GLU A 469 46.74 17.37 -9.99
C GLU A 469 45.50 16.77 -10.68
N ILE A 470 44.45 17.57 -10.90
CA ILE A 470 43.23 17.04 -11.52
C ILE A 470 43.43 16.75 -13.01
N TYR A 471 44.30 17.50 -13.69
CA TYR A 471 44.70 17.21 -15.06
C TYR A 471 45.41 15.85 -15.16
N GLU A 472 46.31 15.52 -14.23
CA GLU A 472 46.97 14.21 -14.17
C GLU A 472 45.97 13.06 -13.98
N VAL A 473 44.93 13.27 -13.18
CA VAL A 473 43.84 12.30 -12.97
C VAL A 473 43.03 12.10 -14.26
N VAL A 474 42.67 13.18 -14.95
CA VAL A 474 41.98 13.11 -16.25
C VAL A 474 42.85 12.39 -17.28
N ASP A 475 44.13 12.75 -17.40
CA ASP A 475 45.04 12.13 -18.37
C ASP A 475 45.24 10.63 -18.10
N ALA A 476 45.46 10.26 -16.83
CA ALA A 476 45.55 8.86 -16.44
C ALA A 476 44.25 8.10 -16.75
N PHE A 477 43.09 8.67 -16.39
CA PHE A 477 41.80 8.05 -16.66
C PHE A 477 41.56 7.81 -18.15
N MET A 478 41.77 8.83 -18.98
CA MET A 478 41.57 8.73 -20.42
C MET A 478 42.55 7.76 -21.08
N ARG A 479 43.81 7.70 -20.59
CA ARG A 479 44.82 6.76 -21.08
C ARG A 479 44.46 5.32 -20.75
N GLU A 480 44.09 5.02 -19.51
CA GLU A 480 43.72 3.65 -19.10
C GLU A 480 42.42 3.19 -19.77
N MET A 481 41.48 4.11 -20.03
CA MET A 481 40.28 3.84 -20.83
C MET A 481 40.57 3.74 -22.35
N MET A 482 41.81 3.99 -22.79
CA MET A 482 42.24 3.99 -24.19
C MET A 482 41.47 5.00 -25.07
N ILE A 483 41.15 6.16 -24.53
CA ILE A 483 40.38 7.21 -25.22
C ILE A 483 41.30 8.39 -25.57
N SER A 484 41.45 8.65 -26.87
CA SER A 484 42.13 9.86 -27.34
C SER A 484 41.25 11.09 -27.14
N TYR A 485 41.81 12.16 -26.58
CA TYR A 485 41.07 13.37 -26.21
C TYR A 485 41.84 14.65 -26.52
N GLU A 486 41.10 15.75 -26.62
CA GLU A 486 41.61 17.12 -26.72
C GLU A 486 41.13 17.93 -25.52
N VAL A 487 41.93 18.91 -25.10
CA VAL A 487 41.59 19.83 -24.02
C VAL A 487 41.43 21.23 -24.59
N LYS A 488 40.33 21.89 -24.24
CA LYS A 488 40.05 23.29 -24.59
C LYS A 488 39.73 24.07 -23.33
N GLU A 489 39.96 25.38 -23.36
CA GLU A 489 39.54 26.25 -22.26
C GLU A 489 38.02 26.14 -22.05
N SER A 490 37.60 26.02 -20.79
CA SER A 490 36.18 25.91 -20.43
C SER A 490 35.60 27.27 -20.06
N GLU A 491 34.29 27.41 -20.21
CA GLU A 491 33.52 28.55 -19.72
C GLU A 491 32.69 28.23 -18.47
N ASP A 492 32.77 27.01 -17.92
CA ASP A 492 31.94 26.58 -16.78
C ASP A 492 32.19 27.45 -15.53
N PRO A 493 31.17 28.19 -15.05
CA PRO A 493 31.30 29.14 -13.94
C PRO A 493 31.52 28.48 -12.57
N ALA A 494 31.32 27.15 -12.47
CA ALA A 494 31.63 26.41 -11.26
C ALA A 494 33.14 26.38 -10.95
N PHE A 495 33.97 26.54 -11.99
CA PHE A 495 35.43 26.49 -11.89
C PHE A 495 36.06 27.88 -12.05
N LEU A 496 37.28 28.03 -11.55
CA LEU A 496 38.05 29.27 -11.56
C LEU A 496 38.54 29.62 -12.98
N GLU A 497 38.38 30.88 -13.37
CA GLU A 497 38.83 31.39 -14.67
C GLU A 497 40.35 31.20 -14.86
N GLY A 498 40.76 30.74 -16.05
CA GLY A 498 42.14 30.37 -16.35
C GLY A 498 42.62 29.06 -15.71
N ARG A 499 41.79 28.38 -14.89
CA ARG A 499 42.08 27.08 -14.25
C ARG A 499 40.94 26.08 -14.42
N ARG A 500 40.33 26.07 -15.61
CA ARG A 500 39.20 25.24 -16.00
C ARG A 500 39.32 24.81 -17.46
N ALA A 501 38.96 23.56 -17.76
CA ALA A 501 39.07 23.03 -19.11
C ALA A 501 38.02 21.97 -19.43
N ASP A 502 37.63 21.92 -20.70
CA ASP A 502 36.69 20.96 -21.25
C ASP A 502 37.43 19.82 -21.96
N VAL A 503 36.96 18.59 -21.76
CA VAL A 503 37.47 17.39 -22.45
C VAL A 503 36.64 17.14 -23.69
N TYR A 504 37.28 17.01 -24.84
CA TYR A 504 36.64 16.71 -26.12
C TYR A 504 37.10 15.36 -26.69
N VAL A 505 36.15 14.56 -27.17
CA VAL A 505 36.40 13.29 -27.88
C VAL A 505 35.66 13.33 -29.21
N LYS A 506 36.37 13.12 -30.32
CA LYS A 506 35.79 13.17 -31.68
C LYS A 506 34.97 14.44 -31.96
N GLY A 507 35.40 15.58 -31.41
CA GLY A 507 34.73 16.88 -31.56
C GLY A 507 33.51 17.11 -30.66
N LYS A 508 33.10 16.14 -29.84
CA LYS A 508 32.04 16.30 -28.82
C LYS A 508 32.63 16.57 -27.45
N LYS A 509 32.00 17.46 -26.67
CA LYS A 509 32.36 17.68 -25.25
C LYS A 509 31.96 16.46 -24.43
N LEU A 510 32.95 15.82 -23.83
CA LEU A 510 32.76 14.68 -22.93
C LEU A 510 32.53 15.15 -21.49
N GLY A 511 33.14 16.26 -21.08
CA GLY A 511 33.08 16.69 -19.69
C GLY A 511 33.93 17.92 -19.40
N VAL A 512 34.14 18.20 -18.11
CA VAL A 512 34.82 19.38 -17.59
C VAL A 512 35.69 19.01 -16.39
N PHE A 513 36.79 19.73 -16.18
CA PHE A 513 37.61 19.62 -14.98
C PHE A 513 38.31 20.94 -14.63
N GLY A 514 38.72 21.10 -13.38
CA GLY A 514 39.48 22.26 -12.94
C GLY A 514 39.51 22.49 -11.44
N GLU A 515 39.98 23.66 -11.04
CA GLU A 515 39.87 24.18 -9.66
C GLU A 515 38.50 24.84 -9.47
N PHE A 516 37.77 24.48 -8.41
CA PHE A 516 36.47 25.10 -8.13
C PHE A 516 36.62 26.59 -7.81
N HIS A 517 35.64 27.39 -8.24
CA HIS A 517 35.61 28.82 -7.96
C HIS A 517 35.44 29.06 -6.43
N PRO A 518 36.12 30.06 -5.82
CA PRO A 518 36.03 30.32 -4.37
C PRO A 518 34.61 30.49 -3.84
N GLU A 519 33.72 31.08 -4.64
CA GLU A 519 32.29 31.21 -4.30
C GLU A 519 31.58 29.84 -4.23
N VAL A 520 31.89 28.87 -5.10
CA VAL A 520 31.36 27.50 -4.99
C VAL A 520 31.84 26.84 -3.71
N ILE A 521 33.15 26.94 -3.42
CA ILE A 521 33.75 26.41 -2.19
C ILE A 521 33.02 27.00 -0.96
N SER A 522 32.77 28.31 -0.96
CA SER A 522 32.03 28.99 0.11
C SER A 522 30.55 28.58 0.18
N ASN A 523 29.88 28.37 -0.95
CA ASN A 523 28.47 27.96 -1.00
C ASN A 523 28.23 26.58 -0.38
N PHE A 524 29.21 25.66 -0.53
CA PHE A 524 29.23 24.36 0.14
C PHE A 524 29.91 24.41 1.53
N ALA A 525 30.20 25.61 2.04
CA ALA A 525 30.84 25.86 3.33
C ALA A 525 32.22 25.18 3.52
N LEU A 526 32.94 24.88 2.43
CA LEU A 526 34.25 24.22 2.45
C LEU A 526 35.38 25.20 2.78
N GLY A 527 36.45 24.72 3.42
CA GLY A 527 37.54 25.56 3.94
C GLY A 527 38.88 25.49 3.17
N TYR A 528 39.01 24.61 2.19
CA TYR A 528 40.25 24.38 1.44
C TYR A 528 39.99 24.39 -0.07
N ALA A 529 41.06 24.49 -0.85
CA ALA A 529 40.99 24.35 -2.30
C ALA A 529 40.43 22.97 -2.68
N VAL A 530 39.54 22.96 -3.68
CA VAL A 530 38.92 21.75 -4.21
C VAL A 530 39.16 21.73 -5.72
N VAL A 531 39.56 20.58 -6.24
CA VAL A 531 39.62 20.31 -7.67
C VAL A 531 38.67 19.18 -8.00
N GLY A 532 38.15 19.15 -9.23
CA GLY A 532 37.28 18.06 -9.64
C GLY A 532 37.15 17.91 -11.15
N LEU A 533 36.65 16.75 -11.55
CA LEU A 533 36.34 16.39 -12.93
C LEU A 533 34.96 15.75 -13.00
N GLU A 534 34.31 15.87 -14.14
CA GLU A 534 33.06 15.20 -14.47
C GLU A 534 33.04 14.86 -15.96
N LEU A 535 32.84 13.58 -16.28
CA LEU A 535 32.86 13.05 -17.65
C LEU A 535 31.59 12.24 -17.91
N ASN A 536 30.92 12.53 -19.02
CA ASN A 536 29.80 11.78 -19.54
C ASN A 536 30.29 10.55 -20.31
N LEU A 537 29.88 9.37 -19.88
CA LEU A 537 30.34 8.10 -20.46
C LEU A 537 29.28 7.44 -21.35
N ASN A 538 28.13 8.09 -21.60
CA ASN A 538 27.04 7.53 -22.41
C ASN A 538 27.49 7.10 -23.81
N ASP A 539 28.28 7.94 -24.47
CA ASP A 539 28.77 7.70 -25.84
C ASP A 539 29.85 6.60 -25.90
N LEU A 540 30.26 6.04 -24.75
CA LEU A 540 31.19 4.91 -24.62
C LEU A 540 30.47 3.59 -24.35
N ILE A 541 29.16 3.62 -24.10
CA ILE A 541 28.30 2.44 -23.95
C ILE A 541 27.87 2.01 -25.37
N GLY A 542 28.62 1.10 -25.99
CA GLY A 542 28.37 0.61 -27.35
C GLY A 542 28.76 -0.84 -27.53
#